data_AF-A0A416XQX1-F1
#
_entry.id   AF-A0A416XQX1-F1
#
_cell.length_a   1.000
_cell.length_b   1.000
_cell.length_c   1.000
_cell.angle_alpha   90.00
_cell.angle_beta   90.00
_cell.angle_gamma   90.00
#
_symmetry.space_group_name_H-M   'P 1'
#
loop_
_entity.id
_entity.type
_entity.pdbx_description
1 polymer ?
#
loop_
_entity_poly.entity_id
_entity_poly.type
_entity_poly.pdbx_seq_one_letter_code
_entity_poly.pdbx_strand_id
1 'polypeptide(L)' 'MQNEKSTAPSMVREYKIGNTTYVVKSHSRPDATEDAVSKVRRLIRNDLRKKPVNS' A
#
# COMPACT_ATOMS: atom_id res chain seq x y z
N MET A 1 15.25 0.30 25.61
CA MET A 1 15.13 0.67 24.18
C MET A 1 13.65 0.86 23.91
N GLN A 2 13.21 2.10 23.74
CA GLN A 2 11.80 2.39 23.45
C GLN A 2 11.51 1.83 22.06
N ASN A 3 10.63 0.83 21.99
CA ASN A 3 10.15 0.29 20.73
C ASN A 3 9.21 1.33 20.14
N GLU A 4 9.76 2.30 19.42
CA GLU A 4 8.98 3.26 18.65
C GLU A 4 8.08 2.46 17.72
N LYS A 5 6.79 2.37 18.07
CA LYS A 5 5.78 1.82 17.19
C LYS A 5 5.76 2.76 15.99
N SER A 6 6.46 2.39 14.93
CA SER A 6 6.41 3.07 13.63
C SER A 6 4.96 3.07 13.17
N THR A 7 4.22 4.13 13.53
CA THR A 7 2.86 4.36 13.05
C THR A 7 2.94 4.39 11.55
N ALA A 8 2.23 3.46 10.91
CA ALA A 8 2.32 3.31 9.47
C ALA A 8 1.99 4.67 8.80
N PRO A 9 2.81 5.11 7.83
CA PRO A 9 2.82 6.50 7.40
C PRO A 9 1.46 6.89 6.77
N SER A 10 0.87 7.97 7.25
CA SER A 10 -0.23 8.64 6.55
C SER A 10 0.35 9.48 5.42
N MET A 11 -0.20 9.34 4.22
CA MET A 11 0.25 10.10 3.06
C MET A 11 -0.92 10.90 2.49
N VAL A 12 -0.69 12.20 2.30
CA VAL A 12 -1.62 13.08 1.60
C VAL A 12 -0.99 13.47 0.27
N ARG A 13 -1.71 13.26 -0.83
CA ARG A 13 -1.30 13.68 -2.17
C ARG A 13 -2.39 14.52 -2.81
N GLU A 14 -1.98 15.61 -3.41
CA GLU A 14 -2.86 16.45 -4.20
C GLU A 14 -2.60 16.20 -5.69
N TYR A 15 -3.67 16.04 -6.45
CA TYR A 15 -3.64 15.85 -7.89
C TYR A 15 -4.54 16.88 -8.54
N LYS A 16 -4.01 17.61 -9.52
CA LYS A 16 -4.83 18.48 -10.37
C LYS A 16 -5.13 17.75 -11.67
N ILE A 17 -6.41 17.46 -11.91
CA ILE A 17 -6.87 16.80 -13.14
C ILE A 17 -7.84 17.76 -13.82
N GLY A 18 -7.40 18.35 -14.93
CA GLY A 18 -8.10 19.48 -15.56
C GLY A 18 -8.17 20.69 -14.63
N ASN A 19 -9.38 21.23 -14.44
CA ASN A 19 -9.66 22.35 -13.53
C ASN A 19 -10.02 21.91 -12.11
N THR A 20 -10.09 20.61 -11.83
CA THR A 20 -10.50 20.07 -10.54
C THR A 20 -9.29 19.57 -9.75
N THR A 21 -9.24 19.94 -8.46
CA THR A 21 -8.23 19.45 -7.53
C THR A 21 -8.78 18.28 -6.72
N TYR A 22 -8.04 17.17 -6.72
CA TYR A 22 -8.33 15.96 -5.98
C TYR A 22 -7.30 15.80 -4.86
N VAL A 23 -7.78 15.72 -3.61
CA VAL A 23 -6.94 15.44 -2.45
C VAL A 23 -7.14 13.99 -2.04
N VAL A 24 -6.10 13.18 -2.18
CA VAL A 24 -6.10 11.77 -1.77
C VAL A 24 -5.39 11.65 -0.44
N LYS A 25 -6.10 11.13 0.57
CA LYS A 25 -5.54 10.78 1.87
C LYS A 25 -5.50 9.26 1.99
N SER A 26 -4.31 8.70 2.16
CA SER A 26 -4.12 7.26 2.39
C SER A 26 -3.59 6.99 3.79
N HIS A 27 -4.15 5.97 4.43
CA HIS A 27 -3.77 5.54 5.76
C HIS A 27 -3.46 4.04 5.73
N SER A 28 -2.33 3.68 6.31
CA SER A 28 -2.01 2.28 6.62
C SER A 28 -2.47 1.96 8.03
N ARG A 29 -2.86 0.70 8.28
CA ARG A 29 -3.21 0.31 9.65
C ARG A 29 -1.97 0.41 10.55
N PRO A 30 -2.13 0.76 11.84
CA PRO A 30 -1.00 0.90 12.76
C PRO A 30 -0.23 -0.41 12.99
N ASP A 31 -0.89 -1.55 12.78
CA ASP A 31 -0.34 -2.90 12.89
C ASP A 31 0.20 -3.45 11.55
N ALA A 32 0.24 -2.62 10.51
CA ALA A 32 0.76 -3.02 9.21
C ALA A 32 2.26 -3.33 9.33
N THR A 33 2.62 -4.60 9.08
CA THR A 33 4.00 -5.09 9.11
C THR A 33 4.71 -4.97 7.77
N GLU A 34 3.99 -4.57 6.72
CA GLU A 34 4.47 -4.52 5.34
C GLU A 34 4.12 -3.15 4.73
N ASP A 35 5.10 -2.50 4.09
CA ASP A 35 4.87 -1.25 3.35
C ASP A 35 4.12 -1.51 2.03
N ALA A 36 3.58 -0.44 1.43
CA ALA A 36 2.79 -0.55 0.21
C ALA A 36 3.56 -1.14 -0.98
N VAL A 37 4.85 -0.81 -1.14
CA VAL A 37 5.68 -1.31 -2.25
C VAL A 37 5.94 -2.81 -2.08
N SER A 38 6.29 -3.24 -0.88
CA SER A 38 6.47 -4.66 -0.54
C SER A 38 5.20 -5.46 -0.77
N LYS A 39 4.04 -4.93 -0.35
CA LYS A 39 2.72 -5.54 -0.55
C LYS A 39 2.39 -5.73 -2.03
N VAL A 40 2.60 -4.73 -2.87
CA VAL A 40 2.35 -4.82 -4.32
C VAL A 40 3.24 -5.90 -4.95
N ARG A 41 4.53 -5.92 -4.62
CA ARG A 41 5.47 -6.95 -5.11
C ARG A 41 5.03 -8.36 -4.69
N ARG A 42 4.60 -8.54 -3.43
CA ARG A 42 4.12 -9.83 -2.93
C ARG A 42 2.85 -10.28 -3.64
N LEU A 43 1.89 -9.38 -3.87
CA LEU A 43 0.64 -9.70 -4.58
C LEU A 43 0.91 -10.15 -6.01
N ILE A 44 1.75 -9.43 -6.76
CA ILE A 44 2.15 -9.81 -8.12
C ILE A 44 2.83 -11.18 -8.12
N ARG A 45 3.81 -11.41 -7.24
CA ARG A 45 4.49 -12.71 -7.16
C ARG A 45 3.54 -13.84 -6.81
N ASN A 46 2.58 -13.60 -5.92
CA ASN A 46 1.57 -14.60 -5.57
C ASN A 46 0.69 -14.95 -6.77
N ASP A 47 0.28 -13.93 -7.53
CA ASP A 47 -0.55 -14.12 -8.71
C ASP A 47 0.19 -14.89 -9.81
N LEU A 48 1.45 -14.56 -10.07
CA LEU A 48 2.32 -15.27 -11.03
C LEU A 48 2.58 -16.74 -10.63
N ARG A 49 2.47 -17.07 -9.34
CA ARG A 49 2.68 -18.43 -8.82
C ARG A 49 1.41 -19.27 -8.79
N LYS A 50 0.23 -18.68 -8.96
CA LYS A 50 -1.01 -19.45 -9.09
C LYS A 50 -0.96 -20.22 -10.40
N LYS A 51 -0.74 -21.54 -10.31
CA LYS A 51 -1.03 -22.44 -11.44
C LYS A 51 -2.53 -22.34 -11.74
N PRO A 52 -2.96 -22.41 -13.02
CA PRO A 52 -4.37 -22.52 -13.33
C PRO A 52 -4.92 -23.73 -12.57
N VAL A 53 -6.08 -23.58 -11.91
CA VAL A 53 -6.72 -24.58 -11.04
C VAL A 53 -7.10 -25.89 -11.78
N ASN A 54 -6.78 -26.00 -13.07
CA ASN A 54 -7.20 -27.07 -13.96
C ASN A 54 -5.98 -27.72 -14.67
N SER A 55 -5.04 -28.31 -13.93
CA SER A 55 -3.98 -29.18 -14.49
C SER A 55 -4.14 -30.61 -14.00
#